data_AF-A0A5R2MUW5-F1
#
_entry.id   AF-A0A5R2MUW5-F1
#
_cell.length_a   1.000
_cell.length_b   1.000
_cell.length_c   1.000
_cell.angle_alpha   90.00
_cell.angle_beta   90.00
_cell.angle_gamma   90.00
#
_symmetry.space_group_name_H-M   'P 1'
#
loop_
_entity.id
_entity.type
_entity.pdbx_description
1 polymer ?
#
loop_
_entity_poly.entity_id
_entity_poly.type
_entity_poly.pdbx_seq_one_letter_code
_entity_poly.pdbx_strand_id
1 'polypeptide(L)'
;EKAAFHYKRSGHSGSVLLRTSDIAFPGAVDAAQLYQQSAAKCGITLEVKREPGDGYWAQVWNKQPFCMSYWTGRPTQDQIYSLAYVSKAEWNDTHFFREDFDKL
;
A
#
# COMPACT_ATOMS: atom_id res chain seq x y z
N GLU A 1 -19.24 0.78 -8.27
CA GLU A 1 -19.57 -0.30 -9.24
C GLU A 1 -18.34 -1.10 -9.69
N LYS A 2 -17.37 -0.52 -10.42
CA LYS A 2 -16.19 -1.27 -10.91
C LYS A 2 -15.37 -1.96 -9.79
N ALA A 3 -15.16 -1.30 -8.65
CA ALA A 3 -14.46 -1.90 -7.51
C ALA A 3 -15.15 -3.18 -7.00
N ALA A 4 -16.47 -3.14 -6.81
CA ALA A 4 -17.26 -4.31 -6.40
C ALA A 4 -17.19 -5.45 -7.44
N PHE A 5 -17.25 -5.12 -8.73
CA PHE A 5 -17.10 -6.10 -9.82
C PHE A 5 -15.74 -6.80 -9.78
N HIS A 6 -14.64 -6.06 -9.66
CA HIS A 6 -13.29 -6.64 -9.61
C HIS A 6 -13.06 -7.43 -8.32
N TYR A 7 -13.57 -6.96 -7.19
CA TYR A 7 -13.47 -7.67 -5.92
C TYR A 7 -14.20 -9.01 -5.95
N LYS A 8 -15.44 -9.05 -6.49
CA LYS A 8 -16.16 -10.32 -6.68
C LYS A 8 -15.40 -11.28 -7.60
N ARG A 9 -14.77 -10.76 -8.66
CA ARG A 9 -13.99 -11.56 -9.62
C ARG A 9 -12.66 -12.06 -9.07
N SER A 10 -12.10 -11.43 -8.04
CA SER A 10 -10.84 -11.91 -7.44
C SER A 10 -11.02 -13.23 -6.68
N GLY A 11 -12.26 -13.58 -6.33
CA GLY A 11 -12.57 -14.74 -5.49
C GLY A 11 -12.21 -14.55 -4.02
N HIS A 12 -11.78 -13.36 -3.62
CA HIS A 12 -11.45 -13.06 -2.24
C HIS A 12 -12.70 -13.00 -1.37
N SER A 13 -12.60 -13.55 -0.17
CA SER A 13 -13.62 -13.50 0.87
C SER A 13 -12.98 -13.17 2.21
N GLY A 14 -13.70 -12.43 3.05
CA GLY A 14 -13.19 -11.98 4.36
C GLY A 14 -12.81 -10.51 4.36
N SER A 15 -12.14 -10.09 5.44
CA SER A 15 -11.65 -8.74 5.61
C SER A 15 -10.26 -8.53 5.04
N VAL A 16 -10.00 -7.33 4.56
CA VAL A 16 -8.67 -6.87 4.11
C VAL A 16 -8.10 -5.94 5.16
N LEU A 17 -6.97 -6.32 5.75
CA LEU A 17 -6.32 -5.53 6.80
C LEU A 17 -5.39 -4.46 6.20
N LEU A 18 -5.75 -3.19 6.36
CA LEU A 18 -4.90 -2.04 6.10
C LEU A 18 -4.19 -1.60 7.38
N ARG A 19 -2.87 -1.56 7.35
CA ARG A 19 -2.06 -0.99 8.44
C ARG A 19 -1.71 0.48 8.18
N THR A 20 -1.82 1.31 9.21
CA THR A 20 -1.52 2.74 9.14
C THR A 20 -0.76 3.18 10.39
N SER A 21 -0.16 4.35 10.37
CA SER A 21 0.46 5.01 11.53
C SER A 21 0.44 6.52 11.32
N ASP A 22 0.47 7.31 12.39
CA ASP A 22 0.52 8.78 12.29
C ASP A 22 1.81 9.27 11.63
N ILE A 23 2.86 8.45 11.62
CA ILE A 23 4.12 8.78 10.96
C ILE A 23 4.15 8.38 9.49
N ALA A 24 3.14 7.63 8.99
CA ALA A 24 3.10 7.21 7.60
C ALA A 24 2.95 8.42 6.67
N PHE A 25 2.09 9.39 7.02
CA PHE A 25 2.06 10.74 6.48
C PHE A 25 1.03 11.58 7.26
N PRO A 26 1.06 12.92 7.19
CA PRO A 26 0.06 13.77 7.84
C PRO A 26 -1.37 13.42 7.40
N GLY A 27 -2.21 12.95 8.34
CA GLY A 27 -3.59 12.53 8.07
C GLY A 27 -3.75 11.07 7.60
N ALA A 28 -2.72 10.22 7.71
CA ALA A 28 -2.79 8.82 7.28
C ALA A 28 -3.89 8.01 7.99
N VAL A 29 -4.11 8.24 9.29
CA VAL A 29 -5.18 7.54 10.04
C VAL A 29 -6.56 7.92 9.52
N ASP A 30 -6.81 9.21 9.29
CA ASP A 30 -8.09 9.70 8.76
C ASP A 30 -8.33 9.21 7.33
N ALA A 31 -7.28 9.21 6.49
CA ALA A 31 -7.34 8.66 5.15
C ALA A 31 -7.65 7.15 5.16
N ALA A 32 -7.11 6.38 6.11
CA ALA A 32 -7.45 4.96 6.27
C ALA A 32 -8.93 4.76 6.61
N GLN A 33 -9.48 5.58 7.51
CA GLN A 33 -10.90 5.53 7.89
C GLN A 33 -11.81 5.91 6.70
N LEU A 34 -11.44 6.95 5.96
CA LEU A 34 -12.17 7.34 4.75
C LEU A 34 -12.15 6.23 3.69
N TYR A 35 -11.01 5.57 3.52
CA TYR A 35 -10.88 4.47 2.59
C TYR A 35 -11.70 3.24 3.03
N GLN A 36 -11.72 2.93 4.33
CA GLN A 36 -12.59 1.89 4.90
C GLN A 36 -14.07 2.15 4.58
N GLN A 37 -14.56 3.37 4.83
CA GLN A 37 -15.95 3.74 4.54
C GLN A 37 -16.27 3.66 3.04
N SER A 38 -15.32 4.02 2.18
CA SER A 38 -15.48 3.96 0.72
C SER A 38 -15.46 2.52 0.20
N ALA A 39 -14.61 1.67 0.76
CA ALA A 39 -14.52 0.24 0.44
C ALA A 39 -15.81 -0.49 0.85
N ALA A 40 -16.39 -0.15 2.01
CA ALA A 40 -17.65 -0.72 2.48
C ALA A 40 -18.81 -0.50 1.50
N LYS A 41 -18.89 0.67 0.85
CA LYS A 41 -19.89 0.95 -0.22
C LYS A 41 -19.75 0.03 -1.44
N CYS A 42 -18.62 -0.65 -1.58
CA CYS A 42 -18.33 -1.61 -2.65
C CYS A 42 -18.41 -3.07 -2.18
N GLY A 43 -18.86 -3.33 -0.95
CA GLY A 43 -18.91 -4.68 -0.36
C GLY A 43 -17.55 -5.24 0.05
N ILE A 44 -16.56 -4.37 0.23
CA ILE A 44 -15.21 -4.74 0.70
C ILE A 44 -15.11 -4.38 2.17
N THR A 45 -14.92 -5.38 3.03
CA THR A 45 -14.68 -5.16 4.46
C THR A 45 -13.21 -4.84 4.67
N LEU A 46 -12.88 -3.56 4.85
CA LEU A 46 -11.53 -3.13 5.19
C LEU A 46 -11.40 -3.02 6.72
N GLU A 47 -10.41 -3.69 7.31
CA GLU A 47 -10.02 -3.47 8.69
C GLU A 47 -8.87 -2.46 8.74
N VAL A 48 -8.91 -1.51 9.66
CA VAL A 48 -7.85 -0.52 9.85
C VAL A 48 -7.14 -0.82 11.16
N LYS A 49 -5.85 -1.12 11.10
CA LYS A 49 -4.99 -1.26 12.27
C LYS A 49 -3.99 -0.11 12.32
N ARG A 50 -4.11 0.72 13.36
CA ARG A 50 -3.11 1.75 13.68
C ARG A 50 -1.96 1.07 14.43
N GLU A 51 -0.80 1.07 13.80
CA GLU A 51 0.45 0.57 14.37
C GLU A 51 1.19 1.72 15.07
N PRO A 52 1.96 1.44 16.14
CA PRO A 52 2.83 2.42 16.77
C PRO A 52 3.75 3.08 15.74
N GLY A 53 4.02 4.37 15.91
CA GLY A 53 4.97 5.07 15.04
C GLY A 53 6.39 4.50 15.22
N ASP A 54 6.77 4.20 16.46
CA ASP A 54 8.03 3.54 16.73
C ASP A 54 8.06 2.16 16.07
N GLY A 55 9.06 1.94 15.23
CA GLY A 55 9.22 0.70 14.46
C GLY A 55 8.32 0.52 13.24
N TYR A 56 7.44 1.46 12.87
CA TYR A 56 6.58 1.33 11.69
C TYR A 56 7.38 1.02 10.41
N TRP A 57 8.46 1.76 10.18
CA TRP A 57 9.32 1.57 9.01
C TRP A 57 10.11 0.27 9.03
N ALA A 58 10.37 -0.29 10.21
CA ALA A 58 11.15 -1.52 10.37
C ALA A 58 10.29 -2.79 10.36
N GLN A 59 9.05 -2.70 10.85
CA GLN A 59 8.17 -3.85 11.13
C GLN A 59 6.92 -3.89 10.26
N VAL A 60 6.52 -2.75 9.67
CA VAL A 60 5.28 -2.62 8.90
C VAL A 60 5.58 -2.35 7.43
N TRP A 61 6.21 -1.22 7.14
CA TRP A 61 6.56 -0.86 5.77
C TRP A 61 7.52 -1.88 5.18
N ASN A 62 7.25 -2.32 3.95
CA ASN A 62 8.05 -3.33 3.24
C ASN A 62 8.11 -4.71 3.97
N LYS A 63 7.23 -4.94 4.95
CA LYS A 63 7.11 -6.22 5.70
C LYS A 63 5.70 -6.78 5.71
N GLN A 64 4.70 -5.91 5.62
CA GLN A 64 3.28 -6.28 5.67
C GLN A 64 2.65 -6.16 4.28
N PRO A 65 1.66 -7.01 3.96
CA PRO A 65 1.11 -7.10 2.61
C PRO A 65 0.29 -5.87 2.19
N PHE A 66 -0.19 -5.08 3.14
CA PHE A 66 -0.96 -3.87 2.85
C PHE A 66 -0.82 -2.85 3.99
N CYS A 67 -0.16 -1.73 3.69
CA CYS A 67 0.08 -0.66 4.63
C CYS A 67 0.15 0.69 3.92
N MET A 68 0.05 1.78 4.69
CA MET A 68 0.20 3.13 4.17
C MET A 68 1.68 3.52 4.14
N SER A 69 2.14 4.02 2.99
CA SER A 69 3.48 4.57 2.82
C SER A 69 3.37 5.85 1.99
N TYR A 70 4.49 6.55 1.82
CA TYR A 70 4.57 7.73 0.98
C TYR A 70 5.93 7.77 0.28
N TRP A 71 5.94 8.45 -0.85
CA TRP A 71 7.14 8.77 -1.60
C TRP A 71 7.23 10.27 -1.78
N THR A 72 8.42 10.81 -1.64
CA THR A 72 8.70 12.20 -1.99
C THR A 72 9.16 12.27 -3.45
N GLY A 73 8.90 13.41 -4.12
CA GLY A 73 9.33 13.60 -5.50
C GLY A 73 10.83 13.42 -5.68
N ARG A 74 11.24 12.99 -6.89
CA ARG A 74 12.64 12.86 -7.30
C ARG A 74 12.89 13.69 -8.57
N PRO A 75 14.09 14.28 -8.74
CA PRO A 75 14.43 15.04 -9.94
C PRO A 75 14.31 14.26 -11.25
N THR A 76 14.51 12.94 -11.22
CA THR A 76 14.39 12.08 -12.41
C THR A 76 13.52 10.86 -12.12
N GLN A 77 12.91 10.33 -13.18
CA GLN A 77 12.11 9.10 -13.14
C GLN A 77 12.96 7.88 -12.76
N ASP A 78 14.19 7.81 -13.30
CA ASP A 78 15.14 6.74 -12.99
C ASP A 78 15.40 6.59 -11.48
N GLN A 79 15.52 7.71 -10.75
CA GLN A 79 15.74 7.65 -9.31
C GLN A 79 14.63 6.93 -8.55
N ILE A 80 13.36 7.15 -8.90
CA ILE A 80 12.27 6.44 -8.22
C ILE A 80 12.16 4.99 -8.69
N TYR A 81 12.47 4.71 -9.96
CA TYR A 81 12.44 3.34 -10.50
C TYR A 81 13.50 2.46 -9.85
N SER A 82 14.75 2.94 -9.80
CA SER A 82 15.87 2.25 -9.18
C SER A 82 15.70 2.06 -7.67
N LEU A 83 14.98 2.96 -6.99
CA LEU A 83 14.74 2.87 -5.54
C LEU A 83 13.57 1.96 -5.16
N ALA A 84 12.50 1.92 -5.96
CA ALA A 84 11.21 1.35 -5.52
C ALA A 84 10.57 0.34 -6.46
N TYR A 85 10.96 0.26 -7.74
CA TYR A 85 10.21 -0.53 -8.73
C TYR A 85 11.00 -1.64 -9.41
N VAL A 86 12.32 -1.47 -9.60
CA VAL A 86 13.12 -2.59 -10.13
C VAL A 86 13.03 -3.78 -9.18
N SER A 87 12.98 -4.99 -9.69
CA SER A 87 12.68 -6.19 -8.89
C SER A 87 13.67 -6.42 -7.73
N LYS A 88 14.88 -5.87 -7.83
CA LYS A 88 15.94 -5.96 -6.81
C LYS A 88 16.06 -4.73 -5.92
N ALA A 89 15.18 -3.73 -6.07
CA ALA A 89 15.19 -2.53 -5.26
C ALA A 89 14.92 -2.87 -3.80
N GLU A 90 15.74 -2.32 -2.90
CA GLU A 90 15.60 -2.52 -1.46
C GLU A 90 14.24 -2.04 -0.95
N TRP A 91 13.69 -0.98 -1.53
CA TRP A 91 12.44 -0.35 -1.10
C TRP A 91 11.27 -0.66 -2.03
N ASN A 92 11.30 -1.81 -2.71
CA ASN A 92 10.16 -2.33 -3.47
C ASN A 92 9.07 -2.87 -2.52
N ASP A 93 8.42 -1.96 -1.80
CA ASP A 93 7.44 -2.25 -0.76
C ASP A 93 6.15 -2.91 -1.27
N THR A 94 5.89 -2.81 -2.57
CA THR A 94 4.77 -3.47 -3.25
C THR A 94 5.11 -4.86 -3.79
N HIS A 95 6.38 -5.28 -3.73
CA HIS A 95 6.88 -6.50 -4.36
C HIS A 95 6.53 -6.57 -5.86
N PHE A 96 6.66 -5.44 -6.55
CA PHE A 96 6.45 -5.34 -7.98
C PHE A 96 7.59 -6.05 -8.72
N PHE A 97 7.34 -7.26 -9.21
CA PHE A 97 8.32 -8.07 -9.95
C PHE A 97 7.91 -8.20 -11.42
N ARG A 98 8.65 -7.51 -12.28
CA ARG A 98 8.36 -7.42 -13.72
C ARG A 98 9.66 -7.37 -14.52
N GLU A 99 10.01 -8.49 -15.16
CA GLU A 99 11.23 -8.62 -15.95
C GLU A 99 11.29 -7.66 -17.15
N ASP A 100 10.13 -7.34 -17.73
CA ASP A 100 10.03 -6.36 -18.82
C ASP A 100 10.26 -4.93 -18.34
N PHE A 101 9.87 -4.62 -17.10
CA PHE A 101 10.14 -3.34 -16.47
C PHE A 101 11.61 -3.19 -16.08
N ASP A 102 12.23 -4.26 -15.58
CA ASP A 102 13.66 -4.28 -15.20
C ASP A 102 14.63 -4.05 -16.38
N LYS A 103 14.14 -4.17 -17.62
CA LYS A 103 14.91 -4.01 -18.86
C LYS A 103 14.78 -2.62 -19.49
N LEU A 104 13.96 -1.74 -18.93
CA LEU A 104 13.84 -0.34 -19.36
C LEU A 104 15.12 0.44 -19.08
#